data_AF-E3H9T4-F1
#
_entry.id   AF-E3H9T4-F1
#
_cell.length_a   1.000
_cell.length_b   1.000
_cell.length_c   1.000
_cell.angle_alpha   90.00
_cell.angle_beta   90.00
_cell.angle_gamma   90.00
#
_symmetry.space_group_name_H-M   'P 1'
#
loop_
_entity.id
_entity.type
_entity.pdbx_description
1 polymer ?
#
loop_
_entity_poly.entity_id
_entity_poly.type
_entity_poly.pdbx_seq_one_letter_code
_entity_poly.pdbx_strand_id
1 'polypeptide(L)'
;MKRLKILLLSLLTCILILLAGYKYIYHIPGKNFLVKNTRAVYVNENFNRKSIKPLEELLVKIGEESQIEDLKKEKKYIKNIYILYFGRMELLNEHRVGVLDPGLFYPLFKSRLGKYFEKSGDYYILKEKYREKYSSGKEVFLKGYRGYFLVSDSKSDFEGVLSNIGETNENLIALKKRNKDNIFGKLLIDFSGTRGELWGLKGSVLTGNYESEKLSMDNKLVGEGDIIELFKNQPEERKMGKYLGENRIYISSSDFGKAAEIFTASIPKEQKVIFDIWESFSGASVEEFLGDIDGEIVGDIEKNQWIIPLKETKRFEKLFMILGKSKRLKIGNISLMIQGNNIYQGKEKLSPGIGGTLSKDQFFQGDISLDLLDRSFSEESKISIKGRAENDYLNLHTELGEETLDDILSKIKK
;
A
#
# COMPACT_ATOMS: atom_id res chain seq x y z
N MET A 1 -47.47 25.49 -32.15
CA MET A 1 -46.32 25.78 -31.26
C MET A 1 -46.55 25.50 -29.77
N LYS A 2 -47.60 26.03 -29.10
CA LYS A 2 -47.84 25.78 -27.65
C LYS A 2 -47.99 24.29 -27.29
N ARG A 3 -48.78 23.51 -28.05
CA ARG A 3 -48.95 22.06 -27.84
C ARG A 3 -47.64 21.28 -27.96
N LEU A 4 -46.79 21.63 -28.94
CA LEU A 4 -45.47 21.02 -29.14
C LEU A 4 -44.52 21.33 -27.97
N LYS A 5 -44.53 22.57 -27.46
CA LYS A 5 -43.74 22.96 -26.28
C LYS A 5 -44.18 22.21 -25.01
N ILE A 6 -45.50 22.02 -24.82
CA ILE A 6 -46.04 21.24 -23.69
C ILE A 6 -45.64 19.76 -23.81
N LEU A 7 -45.70 19.19 -25.01
CA LEU A 7 -45.29 17.81 -25.27
C LEU A 7 -43.78 17.60 -25.03
N LEU A 8 -42.95 18.53 -25.47
CA LEU A 8 -41.50 18.55 -25.19
C LEU A 8 -41.21 18.68 -23.69
N LEU A 9 -41.92 19.56 -22.98
CA LEU A 9 -41.75 19.75 -21.54
C LEU A 9 -42.19 18.52 -20.75
N SER A 10 -43.31 17.89 -21.15
CA SER A 10 -43.79 16.64 -20.57
C SER A 10 -42.81 15.50 -20.81
N LEU A 11 -42.27 15.36 -22.02
CA LEU A 11 -41.25 14.36 -22.34
C LEU A 11 -39.98 14.58 -21.51
N LEU A 12 -39.52 15.83 -21.41
CA LEU A 12 -38.36 16.20 -20.59
C LEU A 12 -38.61 15.85 -19.12
N THR A 13 -39.81 16.11 -18.61
CA THR A 13 -40.18 15.82 -17.22
C THR A 13 -40.22 14.31 -16.97
N CYS A 14 -40.79 13.52 -17.89
CA CYS A 14 -40.74 12.06 -17.81
C CYS A 14 -39.29 11.53 -17.83
N ILE A 15 -38.43 12.07 -18.69
CA ILE A 15 -37.01 11.71 -18.73
C ILE A 15 -36.33 12.04 -17.39
N LEU A 16 -36.60 13.22 -16.81
CA LEU A 16 -36.05 13.62 -15.52
C LEU A 16 -36.53 12.72 -14.38
N ILE A 17 -37.81 12.33 -14.37
CA ILE A 17 -38.36 11.38 -13.39
C ILE A 17 -37.69 10.01 -13.54
N LEU A 18 -37.49 9.51 -14.76
CA LEU A 18 -36.80 8.25 -14.99
C LEU A 18 -35.34 8.30 -14.55
N LEU A 19 -34.63 9.40 -14.84
CA LEU A 19 -33.25 9.61 -14.40
C LEU A 19 -33.17 9.70 -12.86
N ALA A 20 -34.12 10.37 -12.22
CA ALA A 20 -34.21 10.45 -10.77
C ALA A 20 -34.51 9.07 -10.16
N GLY A 21 -35.47 8.33 -10.70
CA GLY A 21 -35.78 6.97 -10.27
C GLY A 21 -34.58 6.03 -10.41
N TYR A 22 -33.86 6.09 -11.53
CA TYR A 22 -32.62 5.33 -11.69
C TYR A 22 -31.59 5.70 -10.62
N LYS A 23 -31.35 7.00 -10.40
CA LYS A 23 -30.31 7.50 -9.48
C LYS A 23 -30.63 7.24 -8.01
N TYR A 24 -31.88 7.40 -7.58
CA TYR A 24 -32.26 7.41 -6.16
C TYR A 24 -32.94 6.11 -5.69
N ILE A 25 -33.51 5.32 -6.61
CA ILE A 25 -34.26 4.10 -6.26
C ILE A 25 -33.49 2.85 -6.71
N TYR A 26 -33.01 2.83 -7.96
CA TYR A 26 -32.40 1.63 -8.54
C TYR A 26 -30.90 1.51 -8.25
N HIS A 27 -30.14 2.59 -8.42
CA HIS A 27 -28.70 2.64 -8.23
C HIS A 27 -28.35 2.70 -6.74
N ILE A 28 -27.44 1.81 -6.29
CA ILE A 28 -27.00 1.79 -4.91
C ILE A 28 -25.66 2.52 -4.73
N PRO A 29 -25.35 3.07 -3.55
CA PRO A 29 -24.04 3.65 -3.29
C PRO A 29 -22.89 2.65 -3.44
N GLY A 30 -21.79 3.06 -4.08
CA GLY A 30 -20.61 2.19 -4.28
C GLY A 30 -19.98 1.68 -2.98
N LYS A 31 -20.13 2.41 -1.87
CA LYS A 31 -19.69 1.95 -0.53
C LYS A 31 -20.32 0.61 -0.11
N ASN A 32 -21.49 0.26 -0.65
CA ASN A 32 -22.17 -0.99 -0.31
C ASN A 32 -21.44 -2.23 -0.85
N PHE A 33 -20.51 -2.07 -1.79
CA PHE A 33 -19.64 -3.14 -2.28
C PHE A 33 -18.39 -3.35 -1.41
N LEU A 34 -18.09 -2.42 -0.50
CA LEU A 34 -17.04 -2.59 0.51
C LEU A 34 -17.58 -3.48 1.62
N VAL A 35 -17.88 -4.74 1.29
CA VAL A 35 -18.50 -5.70 2.20
C VAL A 35 -17.54 -6.16 3.30
N LYS A 36 -18.08 -6.63 4.43
CA LYS A 36 -17.33 -7.03 5.64
C LYS A 36 -16.15 -7.97 5.37
N ASN A 37 -16.27 -8.89 4.40
CA ASN A 37 -15.24 -9.88 4.10
C ASN A 37 -14.17 -9.39 3.10
N THR A 38 -14.31 -8.19 2.56
CA THR A 38 -13.30 -7.58 1.69
C THR A 38 -12.07 -7.22 2.53
N ARG A 39 -10.88 -7.69 2.13
CA ARG A 39 -9.60 -7.38 2.80
C ARG A 39 -8.82 -6.28 2.11
N ALA A 40 -8.90 -6.21 0.79
CA ALA A 40 -8.33 -5.12 0.03
C ALA A 40 -9.29 -4.66 -1.05
N VAL A 41 -9.21 -3.39 -1.41
CA VAL A 41 -9.98 -2.83 -2.49
C VAL A 41 -9.19 -1.78 -3.26
N TYR A 42 -9.11 -1.97 -4.57
CA TYR A 42 -8.78 -0.88 -5.47
C TYR A 42 -10.02 -0.03 -5.70
N VAL A 43 -9.92 1.29 -5.55
CA VAL A 43 -11.01 2.24 -5.75
C VAL A 43 -10.56 3.35 -6.68
N ASN A 44 -11.34 3.61 -7.72
CA ASN A 44 -11.17 4.77 -8.59
C ASN A 44 -12.53 5.43 -8.84
N GLU A 45 -12.90 6.40 -8.01
CA GLU A 45 -14.18 7.10 -8.12
C GLU A 45 -14.10 8.32 -9.03
N ASN A 46 -15.22 8.62 -9.70
CA ASN A 46 -15.33 9.71 -10.67
C ASN A 46 -14.26 9.67 -11.75
N PHE A 47 -13.86 8.46 -12.15
CA PHE A 47 -12.83 8.21 -13.16
C PHE A 47 -13.06 9.06 -14.40
N ASN A 48 -14.27 9.06 -14.95
CA ASN A 48 -14.66 9.87 -16.11
C ASN A 48 -14.32 11.38 -16.03
N ARG A 49 -14.21 11.95 -14.82
CA ARG A 49 -13.94 13.38 -14.60
C ARG A 49 -12.46 13.72 -14.34
N LYS A 50 -11.60 12.73 -14.11
CA LYS A 50 -10.18 12.95 -13.78
C LYS A 50 -9.36 13.34 -15.00
N SER A 51 -8.28 14.10 -14.81
CA SER A 51 -7.29 14.31 -15.89
C SER A 51 -6.56 13.00 -16.17
N ILE A 52 -6.46 12.62 -17.45
CA ILE A 52 -5.74 11.40 -17.86
C ILE A 52 -4.27 11.64 -18.12
N LYS A 53 -3.81 12.89 -18.19
CA LYS A 53 -2.45 13.24 -18.59
C LYS A 53 -1.36 12.41 -17.87
N PRO A 54 -1.37 12.23 -16.53
CA PRO A 54 -0.37 11.39 -15.86
C PRO A 54 -0.39 9.92 -16.33
N LEU A 55 -1.58 9.38 -16.62
CA LEU A 55 -1.74 8.01 -17.12
C LEU A 55 -1.34 7.91 -18.60
N GLU A 56 -1.57 8.94 -19.40
CA GLU A 56 -1.09 9.00 -20.80
C GLU A 56 0.43 8.98 -20.85
N GLU A 57 1.09 9.82 -20.04
CA GLU A 57 2.54 9.87 -19.94
C GLU A 57 3.12 8.51 -19.53
N LEU A 58 2.48 7.83 -18.57
CA LEU A 58 2.87 6.47 -18.19
C LEU A 58 2.66 5.47 -19.34
N LEU A 59 1.52 5.53 -20.04
CA LEU A 59 1.23 4.63 -21.17
C LEU A 59 2.24 4.79 -22.31
N VAL A 60 2.66 6.03 -22.61
CA VAL A 60 3.75 6.31 -23.55
C VAL A 60 5.04 5.65 -23.08
N LYS A 61 5.44 5.87 -21.82
CA LYS A 61 6.66 5.31 -21.26
C LYS A 61 6.69 3.78 -21.32
N ILE A 62 5.56 3.12 -21.04
CA ILE A 62 5.48 1.65 -21.08
C ILE A 62 5.28 1.09 -22.50
N GLY A 63 5.22 1.92 -23.54
CA GLY A 63 5.04 1.49 -24.93
C GLY A 63 3.62 1.05 -25.28
N GLU A 64 2.62 1.47 -24.51
CA GLU A 64 1.19 1.17 -24.70
C GLU A 64 0.43 2.38 -25.27
N GLU A 65 1.10 3.18 -26.10
CA GLU A 65 0.55 4.38 -26.74
C GLU A 65 -0.77 4.11 -27.48
N SER A 66 -0.86 2.91 -28.08
CA SER A 66 -2.06 2.47 -28.81
C SER A 66 -3.33 2.42 -27.94
N GLN A 67 -3.18 2.26 -26.61
CA GLN A 67 -4.30 2.19 -25.67
C GLN A 67 -4.87 3.58 -25.32
N ILE A 68 -4.13 4.67 -25.57
CA ILE A 68 -4.48 6.02 -25.12
C ILE A 68 -5.80 6.49 -25.76
N GLU A 69 -5.99 6.22 -27.05
CA GLU A 69 -7.18 6.67 -27.77
C GLU A 69 -8.44 5.91 -27.32
N ASP A 70 -8.31 4.60 -27.11
CA ASP A 70 -9.38 3.78 -26.56
C ASP A 70 -9.72 4.21 -25.12
N LEU A 71 -8.71 4.47 -24.29
CA LEU A 71 -8.88 4.99 -22.93
C LEU A 71 -9.65 6.32 -22.92
N LYS A 72 -9.28 7.29 -23.76
CA LYS A 72 -9.98 8.57 -23.92
C LYS A 72 -11.44 8.37 -24.24
N LYS A 73 -11.72 7.47 -25.19
CA LYS A 73 -13.06 7.18 -25.68
C LYS A 73 -13.92 6.43 -24.67
N GLU A 74 -13.33 5.51 -23.90
CA GLU A 74 -14.05 4.66 -22.95
C GLU A 74 -14.27 5.35 -21.61
N LYS A 75 -13.30 6.15 -21.16
CA LYS A 75 -13.32 6.85 -19.87
C LYS A 75 -14.61 7.64 -19.64
N LYS A 76 -15.17 8.31 -20.66
CA LYS A 76 -16.43 9.08 -20.52
C LYS A 76 -17.61 8.24 -20.04
N TYR A 77 -17.57 6.93 -20.24
CA TYR A 77 -18.64 6.00 -19.90
C TYR A 77 -18.45 5.32 -18.54
N ILE A 78 -17.27 5.39 -17.94
CA ILE A 78 -16.96 4.70 -16.69
C ILE A 78 -16.86 5.72 -15.56
N LYS A 79 -17.85 5.73 -14.68
CA LYS A 79 -17.91 6.64 -13.54
C LYS A 79 -17.00 6.16 -12.41
N ASN A 80 -17.13 4.91 -11.98
CA ASN A 80 -16.34 4.36 -10.88
C ASN A 80 -15.85 2.95 -11.22
N ILE A 81 -14.67 2.60 -10.71
CA ILE A 81 -14.08 1.26 -10.79
C ILE A 81 -13.74 0.81 -9.38
N TYR A 82 -14.12 -0.42 -9.03
CA TYR A 82 -13.67 -1.09 -7.82
C TYR A 82 -13.11 -2.45 -8.19
N ILE A 83 -12.04 -2.89 -7.52
CA ILE A 83 -11.60 -4.28 -7.57
C ILE A 83 -11.52 -4.76 -6.13
N LEU A 84 -12.41 -5.67 -5.77
CA LEU A 84 -12.53 -6.22 -4.44
C LEU A 84 -11.70 -7.49 -4.35
N TYR A 85 -10.96 -7.64 -3.26
CA TYR A 85 -10.15 -8.82 -2.96
C TYR A 85 -10.63 -9.47 -1.66
N PHE A 86 -10.83 -10.79 -1.74
CA PHE A 86 -11.33 -11.62 -0.64
C PHE A 86 -10.28 -12.65 -0.22
N GLY A 87 -10.41 -13.16 1.02
CA GLY A 87 -9.52 -14.22 1.53
C GLY A 87 -8.34 -13.69 2.35
N ARG A 88 -7.28 -14.49 2.49
CA ARG A 88 -6.06 -14.09 3.21
C ARG A 88 -5.25 -13.10 2.36
N MET A 89 -4.57 -12.16 3.00
CA MET A 89 -3.74 -11.14 2.34
C MET A 89 -2.62 -11.73 1.45
N GLU A 90 -2.16 -12.96 1.73
CA GLU A 90 -1.17 -13.66 0.90
C GLU A 90 -1.76 -14.19 -0.41
N LEU A 91 -3.10 -14.25 -0.52
CA LEU A 91 -3.86 -14.84 -1.63
C LEU A 91 -4.62 -13.78 -2.44
N LEU A 92 -4.13 -12.54 -2.48
CA LEU A 92 -4.73 -11.42 -3.23
C LEU A 92 -4.96 -11.71 -4.74
N ASN A 93 -4.52 -12.85 -5.26
CA ASN A 93 -4.74 -13.27 -6.64
C ASN A 93 -5.86 -14.30 -6.83
N GLU A 94 -6.41 -14.90 -5.77
CA GLU A 94 -7.31 -16.06 -5.91
C GLU A 94 -8.80 -15.70 -5.98
N HIS A 95 -9.26 -14.76 -5.16
CA HIS A 95 -10.68 -14.37 -5.12
C HIS A 95 -10.84 -12.87 -5.32
N ARG A 96 -11.37 -12.50 -6.49
CA ARG A 96 -11.52 -11.08 -6.86
C ARG A 96 -12.76 -10.82 -7.68
N VAL A 97 -13.35 -9.65 -7.43
CA VAL A 97 -14.49 -9.14 -8.19
C VAL A 97 -14.23 -7.72 -8.61
N GLY A 98 -14.20 -7.49 -9.93
CA GLY A 98 -14.28 -6.16 -10.51
C GLY A 98 -15.71 -5.64 -10.47
N VAL A 99 -15.92 -4.41 -10.01
CA VAL A 99 -17.21 -3.73 -9.99
C VAL A 99 -17.10 -2.44 -10.81
N LEU A 100 -17.81 -2.41 -11.93
CA LEU A 100 -17.82 -1.29 -12.87
C LEU A 100 -19.14 -0.51 -12.75
N ASP A 101 -19.02 0.79 -12.51
CA ASP A 101 -20.13 1.74 -12.48
C ASP A 101 -20.14 2.59 -13.76
N PRO A 102 -20.96 2.27 -14.77
CA PRO A 102 -21.12 3.11 -15.94
C PRO A 102 -22.00 4.36 -15.68
N GLY A 103 -22.52 4.53 -14.46
CA GLY A 103 -23.46 5.59 -14.12
C GLY A 103 -24.71 5.55 -15.01
N LEU A 104 -25.11 6.72 -15.53
CA LEU A 104 -26.30 6.86 -16.36
C LEU A 104 -26.25 6.04 -17.67
N PHE A 105 -25.07 5.57 -18.08
CA PHE A 105 -24.93 4.73 -19.27
C PHE A 105 -25.27 3.25 -19.02
N TYR A 106 -25.55 2.83 -17.78
CA TYR A 106 -25.88 1.44 -17.46
C TYR A 106 -26.93 0.80 -18.39
N PRO A 107 -28.08 1.43 -18.70
CA PRO A 107 -29.08 0.83 -19.59
C PRO A 107 -28.55 0.60 -21.01
N LEU A 108 -27.70 1.50 -21.50
CA LEU A 108 -27.09 1.41 -22.83
C LEU A 108 -26.10 0.23 -22.92
N PHE A 109 -25.30 0.01 -21.88
CA PHE A 109 -24.42 -1.17 -21.83
C PHE A 109 -25.22 -2.45 -21.69
N LYS A 110 -26.24 -2.45 -20.83
CA LYS A 110 -27.10 -3.61 -20.58
C LYS A 110 -27.78 -4.09 -21.87
N SER A 111 -28.27 -3.20 -22.72
CA SER A 111 -28.88 -3.56 -24.01
C SER A 111 -27.90 -4.15 -25.02
N ARG A 112 -26.59 -3.91 -24.85
CA ARG A 112 -25.52 -4.37 -25.75
C ARG A 112 -24.77 -5.59 -25.24
N LEU A 113 -25.05 -6.09 -24.03
CA LEU A 113 -24.35 -7.25 -23.45
C LEU A 113 -24.38 -8.47 -24.37
N GLY A 114 -25.52 -8.76 -24.99
CA GLY A 114 -25.70 -9.91 -25.88
C GLY A 114 -24.77 -9.91 -27.11
N LYS A 115 -24.14 -8.78 -27.44
CA LYS A 115 -23.09 -8.73 -28.48
C LYS A 115 -21.84 -9.49 -28.02
N TYR A 116 -21.41 -9.28 -26.78
CA TYR A 116 -20.14 -9.74 -26.23
C TYR A 116 -20.26 -10.98 -25.33
N PHE A 117 -21.41 -11.16 -24.69
CA PHE A 117 -21.64 -12.21 -23.72
C PHE A 117 -22.83 -13.09 -24.10
N GLU A 118 -22.79 -14.34 -23.68
CA GLU A 118 -23.90 -15.29 -23.69
C GLU A 118 -24.56 -15.33 -22.32
N LYS A 119 -25.90 -15.35 -22.30
CA LYS A 119 -26.64 -15.42 -21.04
C LYS A 119 -26.64 -16.85 -20.52
N SER A 120 -26.25 -17.05 -19.26
CA SER A 120 -26.24 -18.33 -18.56
C SER A 120 -26.90 -18.16 -17.19
N GLY A 121 -28.19 -18.48 -17.10
CA GLY A 121 -29.01 -18.23 -15.92
C GLY A 121 -29.04 -16.72 -15.56
N ASP A 122 -28.63 -16.41 -14.34
CA ASP A 122 -28.54 -15.04 -13.80
C ASP A 122 -27.20 -14.34 -14.07
N TYR A 123 -26.34 -14.95 -14.89
CA TYR A 123 -25.01 -14.47 -15.24
C TYR A 123 -24.86 -14.37 -16.76
N TYR A 124 -23.78 -13.72 -17.18
CA TYR A 124 -23.33 -13.59 -18.55
C TYR A 124 -21.92 -14.18 -18.65
N ILE A 125 -21.63 -14.93 -19.70
CA ILE A 125 -20.33 -15.54 -19.95
C ILE A 125 -19.72 -14.91 -21.19
N LEU A 126 -18.46 -14.49 -21.13
CA LEU A 126 -17.77 -13.93 -22.28
C LEU A 126 -17.70 -14.96 -23.40
N LYS A 127 -18.19 -14.59 -24.60
CA LYS A 127 -18.18 -15.48 -25.76
C LYS A 127 -16.76 -15.88 -26.11
N GLU A 128 -16.57 -17.12 -26.53
CA GLU A 128 -15.27 -17.70 -26.84
C GLU A 128 -14.42 -16.84 -27.78
N LYS A 129 -15.02 -16.34 -28.87
CA LYS A 129 -14.36 -15.44 -29.85
C LYS A 129 -13.78 -14.14 -29.27
N TYR A 130 -14.15 -13.78 -28.04
CA TYR A 130 -13.67 -12.58 -27.35
C TYR A 130 -12.72 -12.90 -26.19
N ARG A 131 -12.61 -14.18 -25.77
CA ARG A 131 -11.78 -14.57 -24.61
C ARG A 131 -10.31 -14.35 -24.85
N GLU A 132 -9.81 -14.70 -26.04
CA GLU A 132 -8.39 -14.50 -26.35
C GLU A 132 -7.99 -13.03 -26.25
N LYS A 133 -8.81 -12.14 -26.81
CA LYS A 133 -8.55 -10.71 -26.82
C LYS A 133 -8.67 -10.04 -25.44
N TYR A 134 -9.67 -10.43 -24.65
CA TYR A 134 -10.06 -9.65 -23.46
C TYR A 134 -9.80 -10.37 -22.12
N SER A 135 -9.45 -11.65 -22.14
CA SER A 135 -9.24 -12.44 -20.92
C SER A 135 -8.12 -13.47 -21.03
N SER A 136 -7.28 -13.40 -22.08
CA SER A 136 -6.19 -14.36 -22.31
C SER A 136 -6.67 -15.81 -22.27
N GLY A 137 -7.81 -16.06 -22.92
CA GLY A 137 -8.43 -17.39 -23.00
C GLY A 137 -9.25 -17.81 -21.77
N LYS A 138 -9.15 -17.10 -20.63
CA LYS A 138 -9.90 -17.43 -19.41
C LYS A 138 -11.39 -17.20 -19.56
N GLU A 139 -12.19 -18.03 -18.90
CA GLU A 139 -13.62 -17.77 -18.77
C GLU A 139 -13.85 -16.55 -17.88
N VAL A 140 -14.71 -15.65 -18.34
CA VAL A 140 -15.06 -14.43 -17.60
C VAL A 140 -16.57 -14.36 -17.48
N PHE A 141 -17.01 -14.21 -16.25
CA PHE A 141 -18.40 -14.04 -15.88
C PHE A 141 -18.72 -12.58 -15.61
N LEU A 142 -19.94 -12.19 -15.95
CA LEU A 142 -20.48 -10.86 -15.70
C LEU A 142 -21.87 -10.96 -15.10
N LYS A 143 -22.15 -10.13 -14.09
CA LYS A 143 -23.50 -10.00 -13.51
C LYS A 143 -23.88 -8.53 -13.37
N GLY A 144 -25.03 -8.18 -13.93
CA GLY A 144 -25.63 -6.86 -13.69
C GLY A 144 -26.27 -6.80 -12.32
N TYR A 145 -25.94 -5.80 -11.51
CA TYR A 145 -26.54 -5.60 -10.19
C TYR A 145 -26.76 -4.12 -9.89
N ARG A 146 -28.02 -3.70 -9.76
CA ARG A 146 -28.43 -2.34 -9.30
C ARG A 146 -27.60 -1.18 -9.88
N GLY A 147 -27.38 -1.20 -11.20
CA GLY A 147 -26.67 -0.15 -11.92
C GLY A 147 -25.17 -0.39 -12.14
N TYR A 148 -24.64 -1.52 -11.64
CA TYR A 148 -23.25 -1.93 -11.77
C TYR A 148 -23.11 -3.22 -12.60
N PHE A 149 -21.91 -3.45 -13.11
CA PHE A 149 -21.49 -4.75 -13.62
C PHE A 149 -20.40 -5.34 -12.73
N LEU A 150 -20.67 -6.51 -12.17
CA LEU A 150 -19.68 -7.32 -11.47
C LEU A 150 -19.02 -8.25 -12.47
N VAL A 151 -17.70 -8.38 -12.42
CA VAL A 151 -16.88 -9.19 -13.33
C VAL A 151 -15.90 -10.04 -12.51
N SER A 152 -15.81 -11.33 -12.81
CA SER A 152 -14.89 -12.27 -12.16
C SER A 152 -14.65 -13.48 -13.08
N ASP A 153 -13.56 -14.19 -12.86
CA ASP A 153 -13.27 -15.52 -13.44
C ASP A 153 -13.93 -16.67 -12.65
N SER A 154 -14.59 -16.36 -11.52
CA SER A 154 -15.30 -17.32 -10.66
C SER A 154 -16.75 -16.87 -10.40
N LYS A 155 -17.73 -17.76 -10.63
CA LYS A 155 -19.14 -17.48 -10.28
C LYS A 155 -19.34 -17.35 -8.77
N SER A 156 -18.60 -18.16 -7.99
CA SER A 156 -18.75 -18.23 -6.53
C SER A 156 -18.32 -16.93 -5.84
N ASP A 157 -17.36 -16.21 -6.43
CA ASP A 157 -16.89 -14.92 -5.90
C ASP A 157 -18.00 -13.87 -5.85
N PHE A 158 -18.96 -13.92 -6.79
CA PHE A 158 -20.11 -13.02 -6.77
C PHE A 158 -21.04 -13.26 -5.59
N GLU A 159 -21.22 -14.51 -5.17
CA GLU A 159 -22.08 -14.83 -4.03
C GLU A 159 -21.51 -14.24 -2.75
N GLY A 160 -20.18 -14.30 -2.58
CA GLY A 160 -19.47 -13.66 -1.46
C GLY A 160 -19.71 -12.15 -1.38
N VAL A 161 -19.79 -11.46 -2.52
CA VAL A 161 -20.12 -10.02 -2.55
C VAL A 161 -21.60 -9.79 -2.29
N LEU A 162 -22.46 -10.43 -3.10
CA LEU A 162 -23.88 -10.09 -3.18
C LEU A 162 -24.65 -10.48 -1.91
N SER A 163 -24.26 -11.56 -1.24
CA SER A 163 -24.87 -11.98 0.03
C SER A 163 -24.57 -11.03 1.18
N ASN A 164 -23.46 -10.30 1.12
CA ASN A 164 -23.01 -9.38 2.16
C ASN A 164 -23.29 -7.90 1.83
N ILE A 165 -24.03 -7.60 0.75
CA ILE A 165 -24.40 -6.22 0.43
C ILE A 165 -25.27 -5.65 1.55
N GLY A 166 -24.78 -4.55 2.14
CA GLY A 166 -25.40 -3.90 3.29
C GLY A 166 -24.65 -4.14 4.61
N GLU A 167 -23.84 -5.20 4.69
CA GLU A 167 -22.89 -5.44 5.78
C GLU A 167 -21.52 -4.91 5.38
N THR A 168 -21.27 -3.63 5.63
CA THR A 168 -20.08 -2.94 5.17
C THR A 168 -18.87 -3.13 6.08
N ASN A 169 -17.68 -3.18 5.48
CA ASN A 169 -16.41 -3.05 6.16
C ASN A 169 -16.18 -1.57 6.48
N GLU A 170 -16.50 -1.19 7.72
CA GLU A 170 -16.37 0.20 8.20
C GLU A 170 -14.92 0.69 8.20
N ASN A 171 -13.94 -0.21 8.38
CA ASN A 171 -12.52 0.15 8.31
C ASN A 171 -12.14 0.59 6.89
N LEU A 172 -12.50 -0.18 5.86
CA LEU A 172 -12.29 0.21 4.46
C LEU A 172 -13.03 1.51 4.10
N ILE A 173 -14.24 1.72 4.64
CA ILE A 173 -14.98 2.98 4.47
C ILE A 173 -14.22 4.16 5.10
N ALA A 174 -13.66 3.98 6.30
CA ALA A 174 -12.87 5.00 6.98
C ALA A 174 -11.57 5.30 6.21
N LEU A 175 -10.84 4.26 5.78
CA LEU A 175 -9.62 4.40 4.96
C LEU A 175 -9.90 5.11 3.64
N LYS A 176 -11.01 4.80 2.96
CA LYS A 176 -11.39 5.44 1.68
C LYS A 176 -11.52 6.96 1.79
N LYS A 177 -11.98 7.47 2.94
CA LYS A 177 -12.13 8.92 3.20
C LYS A 177 -10.77 9.63 3.32
N ARG A 178 -9.68 8.89 3.49
CA ARG A 178 -8.32 9.43 3.55
C ARG A 178 -7.77 9.63 2.14
N ASN A 179 -7.01 10.71 1.97
CA ASN A 179 -6.44 11.21 0.71
C ASN A 179 -7.43 11.69 -0.35
N LYS A 180 -6.95 12.52 -1.27
CA LYS A 180 -7.68 12.82 -2.50
C LYS A 180 -7.43 11.72 -3.52
N ASP A 181 -8.49 11.34 -4.23
CA ASP A 181 -8.40 10.43 -5.36
C ASP A 181 -7.66 11.10 -6.54
N ASN A 182 -6.73 10.39 -7.16
CA ASN A 182 -6.09 10.79 -8.42
C ASN A 182 -6.47 9.82 -9.56
N ILE A 183 -5.89 9.99 -10.76
CA ILE A 183 -6.23 9.16 -11.93
C ILE A 183 -5.93 7.68 -11.74
N PHE A 184 -4.88 7.35 -10.98
CA PHE A 184 -4.49 5.98 -10.67
C PHE A 184 -5.40 5.34 -9.62
N GLY A 185 -6.19 6.11 -8.87
CA GLY A 185 -7.07 5.61 -7.82
C GLY A 185 -6.33 5.36 -6.51
N LYS A 186 -6.88 4.50 -5.66
CA LYS A 186 -6.29 4.12 -4.37
C LYS A 186 -6.43 2.62 -4.15
N LEU A 187 -5.44 2.01 -3.54
CA LEU A 187 -5.56 0.66 -2.96
C LEU A 187 -5.73 0.81 -1.45
N LEU A 188 -6.82 0.26 -0.92
CA LEU A 188 -7.12 0.24 0.50
C LEU A 188 -6.91 -1.18 1.01
N ILE A 189 -6.26 -1.32 2.15
CA ILE A 189 -5.98 -2.62 2.77
C ILE A 189 -6.44 -2.56 4.23
N ASP A 190 -7.29 -3.51 4.60
CA ASP A 190 -7.72 -3.75 5.98
C ASP A 190 -6.80 -4.77 6.65
N PHE A 191 -6.13 -4.35 7.72
CA PHE A 191 -5.20 -5.22 8.45
C PHE A 191 -5.87 -6.06 9.54
N SER A 192 -7.20 -5.98 9.71
CA SER A 192 -7.93 -6.80 10.68
C SER A 192 -7.69 -8.30 10.45
N GLY A 193 -7.24 -9.01 11.47
CA GLY A 193 -6.87 -10.43 11.42
C GLY A 193 -5.51 -10.71 10.76
N THR A 194 -4.66 -9.70 10.58
CA THR A 194 -3.31 -9.84 9.99
C THR A 194 -2.22 -9.48 11.00
N ARG A 195 -0.95 -9.74 10.68
CA ARG A 195 0.18 -9.26 11.51
C ARG A 195 0.21 -7.74 11.68
N GLY A 196 -0.33 -6.97 10.74
CA GLY A 196 -0.41 -5.52 10.87
C GLY A 196 -1.21 -5.08 12.09
N GLU A 197 -2.27 -5.83 12.46
CA GLU A 197 -3.06 -5.57 13.66
C GLU A 197 -2.25 -5.77 14.94
N LEU A 198 -1.37 -6.78 14.98
CA LEU A 198 -0.44 -7.00 16.11
C LEU A 198 0.53 -5.83 16.31
N TRP A 199 0.79 -5.07 15.26
CA TRP A 199 1.63 -3.87 15.31
C TRP A 199 0.81 -2.60 15.58
N GLY A 200 -0.49 -2.71 15.89
CA GLY A 200 -1.38 -1.56 16.12
C GLY A 200 -1.85 -0.87 14.83
N LEU A 201 -1.59 -1.46 13.65
CA LEU A 201 -2.05 -0.91 12.38
C LEU A 201 -3.47 -1.39 12.06
N LYS A 202 -4.33 -0.45 11.69
CA LYS A 202 -5.70 -0.72 11.24
C LYS A 202 -5.77 -0.98 9.73
N GLY A 203 -4.92 -0.33 8.95
CA GLY A 203 -4.93 -0.50 7.51
C GLY A 203 -3.95 0.40 6.78
N SER A 204 -3.98 0.31 5.46
CA SER A 204 -3.14 1.07 4.55
C SER A 204 -3.95 1.72 3.44
N VAL A 205 -3.54 2.92 3.03
CA VAL A 205 -4.01 3.61 1.83
C VAL A 205 -2.81 3.88 0.94
N LEU A 206 -2.73 3.17 -0.17
CA LEU A 206 -1.71 3.34 -1.20
C LEU A 206 -2.24 4.14 -2.37
N THR A 207 -1.52 5.18 -2.78
CA THR A 207 -1.82 5.99 -3.96
C THR A 207 -0.56 6.18 -4.79
N GLY A 208 -0.66 6.09 -6.12
CA GLY A 208 0.46 6.31 -7.04
C GLY A 208 0.26 7.54 -7.90
N ASN A 209 1.35 8.18 -8.33
CA ASN A 209 1.34 9.23 -9.34
C ASN A 209 2.53 9.06 -10.30
N TYR A 210 2.38 9.54 -11.52
CA TYR A 210 3.45 9.57 -12.51
C TYR A 210 3.56 10.98 -13.06
N GLU A 211 4.70 11.62 -12.84
CA GLU A 211 4.96 12.98 -13.28
C GLU A 211 6.46 13.17 -13.44
N SER A 212 6.88 13.90 -14.47
CA SER A 212 8.30 14.19 -14.74
C SER A 212 9.17 12.92 -14.74
N GLU A 213 8.71 11.88 -15.45
CA GLU A 213 9.40 10.60 -15.63
C GLU A 213 9.62 9.78 -14.36
N LYS A 214 9.01 10.18 -13.24
CA LYS A 214 9.11 9.49 -11.96
C LYS A 214 7.78 8.87 -11.55
N LEU A 215 7.83 7.62 -11.11
CA LEU A 215 6.71 6.99 -10.42
C LEU A 215 6.86 7.26 -8.93
N SER A 216 5.88 7.92 -8.33
CA SER A 216 5.79 8.14 -6.89
C SER A 216 4.63 7.35 -6.30
N MET A 217 4.81 6.86 -5.08
CA MET A 217 3.79 6.13 -4.33
C MET A 217 3.77 6.64 -2.90
N ASP A 218 2.60 7.04 -2.42
CA ASP A 218 2.36 7.35 -1.01
C ASP A 218 1.61 6.19 -0.37
N ASN A 219 2.18 5.60 0.67
CA ASN A 219 1.54 4.60 1.50
C ASN A 219 1.29 5.17 2.90
N LYS A 220 0.02 5.44 3.20
CA LYS A 220 -0.42 5.84 4.54
C LYS A 220 -0.81 4.65 5.36
N LEU A 221 0.02 4.31 6.34
CA LEU A 221 -0.25 3.30 7.35
C LEU A 221 -1.05 3.96 8.48
N VAL A 222 -2.33 3.57 8.59
CA VAL A 222 -3.25 4.08 9.61
C VAL A 222 -3.22 3.11 10.78
N GLY A 223 -3.00 3.62 11.97
CA GLY A 223 -2.92 2.83 13.20
C GLY A 223 -3.35 3.62 14.41
N GLU A 224 -3.37 2.95 15.55
CA GLU A 224 -3.56 3.55 16.87
C GLU A 224 -2.44 3.09 17.80
N GLY A 225 -2.28 3.78 18.93
CA GLY A 225 -1.36 3.38 19.98
C GLY A 225 0.13 3.54 19.62
N ASP A 226 0.93 2.62 20.14
CA ASP A 226 2.37 2.76 20.29
C ASP A 226 3.15 2.88 18.98
N ILE A 227 2.67 2.30 17.87
CA ILE A 227 3.39 2.39 16.59
C ILE A 227 3.39 3.80 16.00
N ILE A 228 2.27 4.53 16.13
CA ILE A 228 2.21 5.92 15.68
C ILE A 228 3.06 6.76 16.62
N GLU A 229 2.92 6.56 17.93
CA GLU A 229 3.67 7.32 18.93
C GLU A 229 5.19 7.10 18.86
N LEU A 230 5.62 5.88 18.56
CA LEU A 230 7.02 5.51 18.34
C LEU A 230 7.66 6.41 17.30
N PHE A 231 6.99 6.68 16.18
CA PHE A 231 7.56 7.46 15.08
C PHE A 231 7.10 8.92 15.05
N LYS A 232 6.09 9.31 15.82
CA LYS A 232 5.56 10.68 15.87
C LYS A 232 6.57 11.68 16.42
N ASN A 233 7.31 11.27 17.44
CA ASN A 233 8.29 12.13 18.10
C ASN A 233 9.69 11.77 17.65
N GLN A 234 10.45 12.81 17.30
CA GLN A 234 11.79 12.70 16.76
C GLN A 234 12.79 13.39 17.69
N PRO A 235 14.04 12.90 17.80
CA PRO A 235 15.09 13.57 18.55
C PRO A 235 15.24 15.05 18.15
N GLU A 236 15.42 15.93 19.12
CA GLU A 236 15.58 17.37 18.87
C GLU A 236 16.86 17.67 18.07
N GLU A 237 17.94 16.95 18.38
CA GLU A 237 19.20 16.99 17.64
C GLU A 237 19.35 15.74 16.77
N ARG A 238 19.59 15.94 15.46
CA ARG A 238 19.83 14.88 14.48
C ARG A 238 21.35 14.69 14.29
N LYS A 239 21.92 13.69 14.95
CA LYS A 239 23.36 13.41 14.97
C LYS A 239 23.81 12.47 13.85
N MET A 240 22.89 11.64 13.33
CA MET A 240 23.20 10.58 12.37
C MET A 240 22.95 10.95 10.90
N GLY A 241 22.47 12.16 10.60
CA GLY A 241 22.26 12.64 9.23
C GLY A 241 23.51 12.59 8.34
N LYS A 242 24.71 12.68 8.92
CA LYS A 242 26.01 12.53 8.22
C LYS A 242 26.28 11.11 7.68
N TYR A 243 25.51 10.12 8.11
CA TYR A 243 25.61 8.74 7.64
C TYR A 243 24.62 8.43 6.52
N LEU A 244 23.76 9.36 6.10
CA LEU A 244 22.85 9.12 4.98
C LEU A 244 23.61 8.94 3.66
N GLY A 245 23.04 8.15 2.76
CA GLY A 245 23.59 7.89 1.43
C GLY A 245 23.00 6.64 0.78
N GLU A 246 23.57 6.28 -0.35
CA GLU A 246 23.19 5.10 -1.12
C GLU A 246 23.36 3.80 -0.33
N ASN A 247 22.42 2.88 -0.54
CA ASN A 247 22.29 1.58 0.13
C ASN A 247 22.14 1.65 1.64
N ARG A 248 21.72 2.81 2.15
CA ARG A 248 21.57 3.03 3.59
C ARG A 248 20.13 3.21 4.00
N ILE A 249 19.80 2.64 5.15
CA ILE A 249 18.53 2.81 5.85
C ILE A 249 18.79 3.62 7.11
N TYR A 250 17.98 4.63 7.32
CA TYR A 250 17.91 5.44 8.52
C TYR A 250 16.54 5.27 9.17
N ILE A 251 16.53 5.06 10.48
CA ILE A 251 15.32 4.98 11.30
C ILE A 251 15.50 5.87 12.53
N SER A 252 14.48 6.62 12.92
CA SER A 252 14.53 7.43 14.13
C SER A 252 13.23 7.52 14.91
N SER A 253 13.41 7.66 16.21
CA SER A 253 12.38 7.78 17.22
C SER A 253 12.98 8.44 18.45
N SER A 254 12.25 9.31 19.14
CA SER A 254 12.70 9.82 20.44
C SER A 254 12.70 8.75 21.55
N ASP A 255 11.96 7.66 21.36
CA ASP A 255 11.74 6.62 22.36
C ASP A 255 11.50 5.25 21.70
N PHE A 256 12.60 4.55 21.41
CA PHE A 256 12.55 3.19 20.88
C PHE A 256 12.01 2.16 21.89
N GLY A 257 11.86 2.50 23.18
CA GLY A 257 11.23 1.62 24.17
C GLY A 257 9.83 1.18 23.74
N LYS A 258 9.06 2.11 23.13
CA LYS A 258 7.73 1.83 22.57
C LYS A 258 7.70 0.75 21.49
N ALA A 259 8.83 0.44 20.87
CA ALA A 259 8.90 -0.64 19.89
C ALA A 259 8.85 -2.02 20.56
N ALA A 260 9.10 -2.13 21.87
CA ALA A 260 9.16 -3.41 22.58
C ALA A 260 7.83 -4.18 22.49
N GLU A 261 6.68 -3.51 22.66
CA GLU A 261 5.38 -4.16 22.51
C GLU A 261 5.20 -4.73 21.09
N ILE A 262 5.59 -3.96 20.07
CA ILE A 262 5.51 -4.37 18.66
C ILE A 262 6.41 -5.59 18.38
N PHE A 263 7.65 -5.55 18.87
CA PHE A 263 8.59 -6.66 18.71
C PHE A 263 8.12 -7.92 19.46
N THR A 264 7.70 -7.76 20.71
CA THR A 264 7.27 -8.89 21.55
C THR A 264 5.94 -9.50 21.08
N ALA A 265 5.03 -8.70 20.51
CA ALA A 265 3.79 -9.19 19.88
C ALA A 265 4.07 -10.07 18.66
N SER A 266 5.20 -9.87 17.98
CA SER A 266 5.60 -10.63 16.79
C SER A 266 6.23 -11.99 17.10
N ILE A 267 6.59 -12.25 18.36
CA ILE A 267 7.25 -13.49 18.78
C ILE A 267 6.21 -14.50 19.30
N PRO A 268 6.24 -15.77 18.83
CA PRO A 268 5.38 -16.84 19.35
C PRO A 268 5.48 -16.98 20.87
N LYS A 269 4.37 -17.31 21.53
CA LYS A 269 4.29 -17.36 22.99
C LYS A 269 5.35 -18.28 23.61
N GLU A 270 5.64 -19.40 22.96
CA GLU A 270 6.62 -20.40 23.42
C GLU A 270 8.05 -19.88 23.36
N GLN A 271 8.33 -18.90 22.50
CA GLN A 271 9.65 -18.30 22.33
C GLN A 271 9.85 -17.08 23.24
N LYS A 272 8.80 -16.57 23.89
CA LYS A 272 8.90 -15.39 24.79
C LYS A 272 9.78 -15.63 26.01
N VAL A 273 10.05 -16.88 26.39
CA VAL A 273 11.05 -17.24 27.43
C VAL A 273 12.43 -16.64 27.16
N ILE A 274 12.76 -16.34 25.90
CA ILE A 274 14.01 -15.65 25.55
C ILE A 274 14.13 -14.27 26.20
N PHE A 275 13.00 -13.60 26.46
CA PHE A 275 12.97 -12.30 27.11
C PHE A 275 13.20 -12.41 28.61
N ASP A 276 12.65 -13.44 29.26
CA ASP A 276 12.93 -13.71 30.69
C ASP A 276 14.41 -14.07 30.89
N ILE A 277 14.96 -14.86 29.96
CA ILE A 277 16.40 -15.19 29.93
C ILE A 277 17.22 -13.91 29.73
N TRP A 278 16.84 -13.07 28.77
CA TRP A 278 17.50 -11.79 28.52
C TRP A 278 17.50 -10.90 29.76
N GLU A 279 16.36 -10.72 30.41
CA GLU A 279 16.22 -9.88 31.59
C GLU A 279 17.01 -10.44 32.76
N SER A 280 17.03 -11.77 32.94
CA SER A 280 17.84 -12.43 33.97
C SER A 280 19.35 -12.23 33.76
N PHE A 281 19.82 -12.20 32.50
CA PHE A 281 21.24 -12.01 32.18
C PHE A 281 21.68 -10.54 32.17
N SER A 282 20.86 -9.66 31.60
CA SER A 282 21.19 -8.24 31.42
C SER A 282 20.78 -7.37 32.62
N GLY A 283 19.82 -7.83 33.41
CA GLY A 283 19.17 -7.05 34.46
C GLY A 283 18.30 -5.92 33.92
N ALA A 284 17.92 -5.97 32.64
CA ALA A 284 17.08 -4.98 31.98
C ALA A 284 16.06 -5.66 31.06
N SER A 285 14.83 -5.14 31.05
CA SER A 285 13.82 -5.62 30.11
C SER A 285 14.17 -5.25 28.66
N VAL A 286 13.49 -5.84 27.67
CA VAL A 286 13.65 -5.46 26.25
C VAL A 286 13.25 -4.01 26.02
N GLU A 287 12.20 -3.55 26.68
CA GLU A 287 11.74 -2.16 26.62
C GLU A 287 12.80 -1.21 27.16
N GLU A 288 13.39 -1.52 28.31
CA GLU A 288 14.48 -0.72 28.88
C GLU A 288 15.71 -0.68 27.97
N PHE A 289 16.05 -1.81 27.34
CA PHE A 289 17.18 -1.88 26.41
C PHE A 289 16.94 -1.07 25.13
N LEU A 290 15.74 -1.18 24.54
CA LEU A 290 15.38 -0.39 23.37
C LEU A 290 15.26 1.10 23.72
N GLY A 291 14.74 1.43 24.90
CA GLY A 291 14.66 2.78 25.43
C GLY A 291 16.03 3.44 25.64
N ASP A 292 17.10 2.65 25.78
CA ASP A 292 18.47 3.14 25.88
C ASP A 292 19.08 3.51 24.51
N ILE A 293 18.42 3.25 23.37
CA ILE A 293 18.88 3.72 22.05
C ILE A 293 18.75 5.25 21.98
N ASP A 294 19.84 5.93 21.60
CA ASP A 294 19.88 7.39 21.44
C ASP A 294 19.37 7.82 20.07
N GLY A 295 18.07 7.59 19.85
CA GLY A 295 17.28 8.36 18.90
C GLY A 295 17.32 7.94 17.43
N GLU A 296 18.46 7.47 16.94
CA GLU A 296 18.68 7.29 15.48
C GLU A 296 19.53 6.06 15.18
N ILE A 297 19.07 5.21 14.26
CA ILE A 297 19.77 3.99 13.81
C ILE A 297 20.08 4.13 12.32
N VAL A 298 21.30 3.76 11.91
CA VAL A 298 21.67 3.73 10.48
C VAL A 298 22.29 2.39 10.12
N GLY A 299 21.84 1.82 9.01
CA GLY A 299 22.38 0.62 8.40
C GLY A 299 22.85 0.87 6.97
N ASP A 300 23.91 0.18 6.56
CA ASP A 300 24.38 0.03 5.18
C ASP A 300 24.12 -1.42 4.78
N ILE A 301 23.14 -1.62 3.90
CA ILE A 301 22.61 -2.93 3.55
C ILE A 301 23.65 -3.71 2.73
N GLU A 302 24.33 -3.03 1.82
CA GLU A 302 25.35 -3.62 0.95
C GLU A 302 26.51 -4.21 1.76
N LYS A 303 26.98 -3.46 2.76
CA LYS A 303 28.09 -3.88 3.64
C LYS A 303 27.63 -4.69 4.85
N ASN A 304 26.32 -4.82 5.06
CA ASN A 304 25.71 -5.39 6.26
C ASN A 304 26.30 -4.76 7.55
N GLN A 305 26.38 -3.43 7.57
CA GLN A 305 26.92 -2.65 8.69
C GLN A 305 25.81 -1.85 9.35
N TRP A 306 25.81 -1.75 10.68
CA TRP A 306 24.86 -0.91 11.42
C TRP A 306 25.55 -0.10 12.50
N ILE A 307 25.03 1.09 12.78
CA ILE A 307 25.35 1.89 13.96
C ILE A 307 24.07 2.13 14.76
N ILE A 308 24.13 1.76 16.04
CA ILE A 308 23.06 1.95 17.03
C ILE A 308 23.67 2.77 18.18
N PRO A 309 23.47 4.09 18.18
CA PRO A 309 23.85 4.98 19.28
C PRO A 309 23.04 4.65 20.53
N LEU A 310 23.67 4.82 21.68
CA LEU A 310 23.12 4.56 23.00
C LEU A 310 23.15 5.84 23.84
N LYS A 311 22.19 5.97 24.73
CA LYS A 311 22.20 6.98 25.79
C LYS A 311 23.35 6.68 26.76
N GLU A 312 23.72 7.65 27.59
CA GLU A 312 24.65 7.40 28.69
C GLU A 312 23.95 6.56 29.77
N THR A 313 24.16 5.25 29.74
CA THR A 313 23.54 4.27 30.62
C THR A 313 24.57 3.25 31.13
N LYS A 314 24.51 2.94 32.43
CA LYS A 314 25.35 1.91 33.06
C LYS A 314 24.89 0.48 32.75
N ARG A 315 23.72 0.29 32.13
CA ARG A 315 23.19 -1.04 31.82
C ARG A 315 24.06 -1.76 30.80
N PHE A 316 24.55 -1.03 29.79
CA PHE A 316 25.47 -1.59 28.82
C PHE A 316 26.86 -1.88 29.40
N GLU A 317 27.28 -1.21 30.48
CA GLU A 317 28.54 -1.51 31.18
C GLU A 317 28.58 -2.94 31.73
N LYS A 318 27.46 -3.45 32.27
CA LYS A 318 27.36 -4.85 32.71
C LYS A 318 27.43 -5.82 31.53
N LEU A 319 26.75 -5.51 30.43
CA LEU A 319 26.84 -6.27 29.19
C LEU A 319 28.29 -6.25 28.66
N PHE A 320 29.00 -5.11 28.75
CA PHE A 320 30.41 -4.97 28.39
C PHE A 320 31.34 -5.82 29.27
N MET A 321 31.04 -5.96 30.57
CA MET A 321 31.81 -6.83 31.46
C MET A 321 31.65 -8.32 31.08
N ILE A 322 30.45 -8.75 30.67
CA ILE A 322 30.16 -10.13 30.29
C ILE A 322 30.81 -10.49 28.94
N LEU A 323 30.85 -9.55 27.98
CA LEU A 323 31.46 -9.75 26.66
C LEU A 323 33.01 -9.78 26.66
N GLY A 324 33.64 -9.58 27.83
CA GLY A 324 35.08 -9.68 28.01
C GLY A 324 35.89 -8.53 27.41
N LYS A 325 37.23 -8.67 27.41
CA LYS A 325 38.17 -7.61 26.99
C LYS A 325 38.09 -7.24 25.50
N SER A 326 37.50 -8.09 24.65
CA SER A 326 37.55 -7.92 23.18
C SER A 326 36.68 -6.78 22.65
N LYS A 327 35.73 -6.25 23.44
CA LYS A 327 34.67 -5.31 22.99
C LYS A 327 33.96 -5.77 21.70
N ARG A 328 34.08 -7.07 21.38
CA ARG A 328 33.59 -7.69 20.16
C ARG A 328 32.95 -9.01 20.51
N LEU A 329 31.71 -9.17 20.07
CA LEU A 329 30.92 -10.38 20.19
C LEU A 329 30.65 -10.92 18.79
N LYS A 330 30.88 -12.23 18.61
CA LYS A 330 30.53 -12.93 17.37
C LYS A 330 29.41 -13.93 17.68
N ILE A 331 28.24 -13.72 17.08
CA ILE A 331 27.10 -14.65 17.15
C ILE A 331 26.86 -15.16 15.74
N GLY A 332 27.33 -16.37 15.46
CA GLY A 332 27.32 -16.92 14.10
C GLY A 332 28.06 -16.01 13.10
N ASN A 333 27.33 -15.48 12.12
CA ASN A 333 27.85 -14.55 11.11
C ASN A 333 27.75 -13.08 11.52
N ILE A 334 27.10 -12.77 12.64
CA ILE A 334 26.95 -11.42 13.15
C ILE A 334 28.15 -11.08 14.02
N SER A 335 28.82 -9.98 13.69
CA SER A 335 29.88 -9.39 14.48
C SER A 335 29.35 -8.09 15.08
N LEU A 336 29.33 -8.00 16.40
CA LEU A 336 28.97 -6.80 17.13
C LEU A 336 30.23 -6.24 17.78
N MET A 337 30.46 -4.94 17.63
CA MET A 337 31.56 -4.22 18.26
C MET A 337 31.00 -3.03 19.00
N ILE A 338 31.50 -2.77 20.20
CA ILE A 338 31.01 -1.66 21.01
C ILE A 338 32.14 -0.69 21.28
N GLN A 339 31.91 0.59 20.97
CA GLN A 339 32.89 1.65 21.17
C GLN A 339 32.23 2.96 21.59
N GLY A 340 32.59 3.44 22.78
CA GLY A 340 31.86 4.54 23.42
C GLY A 340 30.40 4.13 23.62
N ASN A 341 29.49 5.06 23.36
CA ASN A 341 28.05 4.83 23.45
C ASN A 341 27.46 4.40 22.09
N ASN A 342 28.15 3.55 21.32
CA ASN A 342 27.65 3.06 20.04
C ASN A 342 27.89 1.55 19.92
N ILE A 343 26.84 0.84 19.49
CA ILE A 343 26.94 -0.53 19.00
C ILE A 343 27.13 -0.46 17.49
N TYR A 344 28.13 -1.18 17.00
CA TYR A 344 28.38 -1.38 15.59
C TYR A 344 28.14 -2.84 15.24
N GLN A 345 27.30 -3.09 14.24
CA GLN A 345 27.24 -4.40 13.58
C GLN A 345 28.15 -4.37 12.35
N GLY A 346 28.92 -5.43 12.15
CA GLY A 346 29.80 -5.61 10.99
C GLY A 346 31.25 -5.94 11.37
N LYS A 347 32.06 -6.23 10.35
CA LYS A 347 33.52 -6.42 10.52
C LYS A 347 34.23 -5.10 10.83
N GLU A 348 33.68 -4.01 10.33
CA GLU A 348 34.22 -2.66 10.40
C GLU A 348 33.13 -1.67 10.82
N LYS A 349 33.53 -0.46 11.18
CA LYS A 349 32.58 0.62 11.50
C LYS A 349 31.95 1.15 10.23
N LEU A 350 30.70 1.58 10.36
CA LEU A 350 30.04 2.37 9.34
C LEU A 350 30.80 3.70 9.14
N SER A 351 31.26 3.95 7.91
CA SER A 351 31.86 5.22 7.52
C SER A 351 30.78 6.28 7.29
N PRO A 352 31.08 7.58 7.49
CA PRO A 352 30.21 8.66 7.05
C PRO A 352 29.79 8.47 5.58
N GLY A 353 28.57 8.88 5.26
CA GLY A 353 28.04 8.85 3.90
C GLY A 353 28.24 10.20 3.23
N ILE A 354 27.47 10.43 2.16
CA ILE A 354 27.34 11.76 1.54
C ILE A 354 26.62 12.76 2.47
N GLY A 355 25.84 12.24 3.42
CA GLY A 355 25.07 13.04 4.35
C GLY A 355 23.80 13.62 3.73
N GLY A 356 22.93 14.14 4.58
CA GLY A 356 21.67 14.74 4.14
C GLY A 356 20.98 15.50 5.26
N THR A 357 19.99 16.31 4.87
CA THR A 357 19.12 17.00 5.82
C THR A 357 17.81 16.23 5.95
N LEU A 358 17.41 15.94 7.19
CA LEU A 358 16.16 15.26 7.52
C LEU A 358 15.13 16.30 7.96
N SER A 359 13.86 16.13 7.54
CA SER A 359 12.80 16.95 8.10
C SER A 359 12.50 16.57 9.56
N LYS A 360 11.90 17.51 10.30
CA LYS A 360 11.61 17.35 11.74
C LYS A 360 10.74 16.12 12.03
N ASP A 361 9.83 15.79 11.13
CA ASP A 361 8.85 14.71 11.21
C ASP A 361 9.29 13.41 10.50
N GLN A 362 10.48 13.39 9.89
CA GLN A 362 10.96 12.24 9.14
C GLN A 362 11.55 11.18 10.05
N PHE A 363 10.90 10.02 10.14
CA PHE A 363 11.35 8.90 10.96
C PHE A 363 12.11 7.84 10.16
N PHE A 364 12.02 7.88 8.83
CA PHE A 364 12.64 6.89 7.96
C PHE A 364 13.24 7.53 6.71
N GLN A 365 14.40 7.04 6.28
CA GLN A 365 14.93 7.26 4.94
C GLN A 365 15.61 5.99 4.44
N GLY A 366 15.41 5.64 3.18
CA GLY A 366 16.16 4.59 2.51
C GLY A 366 16.37 4.96 1.06
N ASP A 367 17.61 4.90 0.59
CA ASP A 367 17.95 5.00 -0.83
C ASP A 367 18.66 3.69 -1.18
N ILE A 368 17.97 2.76 -1.84
CA ILE A 368 18.40 1.36 -1.94
C ILE A 368 18.47 0.92 -3.40
N SER A 369 19.58 0.32 -3.81
CA SER A 369 19.67 -0.34 -5.11
C SER A 369 18.92 -1.67 -5.08
N LEU A 370 18.08 -1.90 -6.09
CA LEU A 370 17.20 -3.07 -6.17
C LEU A 370 17.97 -4.36 -6.44
N ASP A 371 19.16 -4.30 -7.04
CA ASP A 371 20.06 -5.44 -7.27
C ASP A 371 20.49 -6.12 -5.96
N LEU A 372 20.57 -5.35 -4.86
CA LEU A 372 20.84 -5.87 -3.52
C LEU A 372 19.69 -6.73 -2.98
N LEU A 373 18.46 -6.47 -3.43
CA LEU A 373 17.27 -7.22 -3.04
C LEU A 373 17.02 -8.39 -3.99
N ASP A 374 17.20 -8.16 -5.28
CA ASP A 374 17.13 -9.17 -6.33
C ASP A 374 18.13 -8.84 -7.44
N ARG A 375 19.16 -9.70 -7.58
CA ARG A 375 20.24 -9.57 -8.57
C ARG A 375 19.77 -9.57 -10.02
N SER A 376 18.49 -9.83 -10.27
CA SER A 376 17.93 -9.68 -11.61
C SER A 376 17.91 -8.20 -12.03
N PHE A 377 17.80 -7.24 -11.11
CA PHE A 377 17.78 -5.81 -11.41
C PHE A 377 19.16 -5.24 -11.77
N SER A 378 19.18 -4.13 -12.51
CA SER A 378 20.38 -3.35 -12.80
C SER A 378 20.90 -2.64 -11.55
N GLU A 379 22.21 -2.42 -11.47
CA GLU A 379 22.85 -1.63 -10.38
C GLU A 379 22.36 -0.17 -10.35
N GLU A 380 21.84 0.32 -11.48
CA GLU A 380 21.24 1.65 -11.63
C GLU A 380 19.80 1.72 -11.11
N SER A 381 19.14 0.58 -10.92
CA SER A 381 17.76 0.52 -10.40
C SER A 381 17.73 0.82 -8.91
N LYS A 382 17.19 1.99 -8.53
CA LYS A 382 17.17 2.48 -7.15
C LYS A 382 15.76 2.88 -6.72
N ILE A 383 15.46 2.58 -5.46
CA ILE A 383 14.23 3.01 -4.78
C ILE A 383 14.59 3.98 -3.66
N SER A 384 13.96 5.17 -3.69
CA SER A 384 14.03 6.12 -2.58
C SER A 384 12.75 6.04 -1.76
N ILE A 385 12.87 5.94 -0.45
CA ILE A 385 11.74 5.84 0.49
C ILE A 385 11.97 6.83 1.62
N LYS A 386 10.98 7.66 1.91
CA LYS A 386 10.98 8.60 3.04
C LYS A 386 9.74 8.39 3.88
N GLY A 387 9.93 8.13 5.17
CA GLY A 387 8.83 7.98 6.12
C GLY A 387 8.66 9.21 6.99
N ARG A 388 7.43 9.72 7.08
CA ARG A 388 7.04 10.83 7.95
C ARG A 388 5.87 10.44 8.82
N ALA A 389 5.91 10.83 10.09
CA ALA A 389 4.82 10.61 11.00
C ALA A 389 3.91 11.84 11.01
N GLU A 390 2.63 11.62 10.76
CA GLU A 390 1.59 12.63 10.82
C GLU A 390 0.60 12.24 11.93
N ASN A 391 -0.34 13.14 12.27
CA ASN A 391 -1.16 13.05 13.49
C ASN A 391 -1.66 11.65 13.85
N ASP A 392 -2.22 10.92 12.89
CA ASP A 392 -2.84 9.60 13.05
C ASP A 392 -2.42 8.57 11.98
N TYR A 393 -1.30 8.80 11.28
CA TYR A 393 -0.76 7.85 10.32
C TYR A 393 0.75 8.03 10.09
N LEU A 394 1.38 6.97 9.59
CA LEU A 394 2.74 7.02 9.05
C LEU A 394 2.64 7.07 7.52
N ASN A 395 3.22 8.10 6.90
CA ASN A 395 3.30 8.18 5.44
C ASN A 395 4.67 7.69 4.99
N LEU A 396 4.70 6.65 4.16
CA LEU A 396 5.88 6.20 3.44
C LEU A 396 5.75 6.68 2.00
N HIS A 397 6.57 7.66 1.62
CA HIS A 397 6.67 8.16 0.26
C HIS A 397 7.81 7.44 -0.46
N THR A 398 7.49 6.78 -1.56
CA THR A 398 8.42 6.03 -2.40
C THR A 398 8.54 6.70 -3.75
N GLU A 399 9.77 6.89 -4.25
CA GLU A 399 10.05 7.35 -5.60
C GLU A 399 10.87 6.30 -6.35
N LEU A 400 10.49 6.04 -7.61
CA LEU A 400 11.26 5.27 -8.58
C LEU A 400 11.67 6.19 -9.72
N GLY A 401 12.97 6.20 -10.01
CA GLY A 401 13.53 6.90 -11.17
C GLY A 401 13.23 6.17 -12.48
N GLU A 402 13.60 6.82 -13.58
CA GLU A 402 13.36 6.34 -14.94
C GLU A 402 14.01 4.96 -15.18
N GLU A 403 15.30 4.83 -14.89
CA GLU A 403 16.08 3.59 -15.08
C GLU A 403 15.45 2.41 -14.33
N THR A 404 14.97 2.67 -13.11
CA THR A 404 14.32 1.67 -12.26
C THR A 404 12.99 1.22 -12.83
N LEU A 405 12.21 2.18 -13.34
CA LEU A 405 10.93 1.89 -13.97
C LEU A 405 11.13 1.06 -15.25
N ASP A 406 12.11 1.40 -16.08
CA ASP A 406 12.43 0.65 -17.30
C ASP A 406 12.84 -0.79 -17.00
N ASP A 407 13.65 -1.00 -15.97
CA ASP A 407 14.06 -2.35 -15.59
C ASP A 407 12.90 -3.19 -15.04
N ILE A 408 12.05 -2.61 -14.18
CA ILE A 408 10.80 -3.26 -13.70
C ILE A 408 9.91 -3.65 -14.89
N LEU A 409 9.70 -2.75 -15.84
CA LEU A 409 8.85 -2.99 -17.01
C LEU A 409 9.41 -4.06 -17.93
N SER A 410 10.72 -4.10 -18.12
CA SER A 410 11.40 -5.13 -18.92
C SER A 410 11.14 -6.54 -18.38
N LYS A 411 10.95 -6.66 -17.07
CA LYS A 411 10.68 -7.93 -16.37
C LYS A 411 9.21 -8.32 -16.44
N ILE A 412 8.29 -7.36 -16.37
CA ILE A 412 6.84 -7.63 -16.48
C ILE A 412 6.45 -8.10 -17.88
N LYS A 413 7.18 -7.67 -18.92
CA LYS A 413 6.93 -8.06 -20.32
C LYS A 413 7.47 -9.43 -20.72
N LYS A 414 8.27 -10.08 -19.86
CA LYS A 414 8.77 -11.45 -20.05
C LYS A 414 7.83 -12.45 -19.39
#